data_AF-A0A1G4UQ11-F1
#
_entry.id   AF-A0A1G4UQ11-F1
#
_cell.length_a   1.000
_cell.length_b   1.000
_cell.length_c   1.000
_cell.angle_alpha   90.00
_cell.angle_beta   90.00
_cell.angle_gamma   90.00
#
_symmetry.space_group_name_H-M   'P 1'
#
loop_
_entity.id
_entity.type
_entity.pdbx_description
1 polymer ?
#
loop_
_entity_poly.entity_id
_entity_poly.type
_entity_poly.pdbx_seq_one_letter_code
_entity_poly.pdbx_strand_id
1 'polypeptide(L)'
;MKRSGKSDTLAAKRLSLRDFVIQRVDELKPRKSQKDIAAEAGYPSQNMISQLKLGTSKLAIDRVPLLAKALDVDPAYLLRLAFGQYYTGETIEFLDQVYTGQTTDNEREILNFIREVSGDRDPKLNEGSKALLREAFGVASADEDTTAQSA
;
A
#
# COMPACT_ATOMS: atom_id res chain seq x y z
N MET A 1 27.22 15.42 18.70
CA MET A 1 26.06 14.54 18.41
C MET A 1 24.92 15.39 17.86
N LYS A 2 24.76 15.46 16.55
CA LYS A 2 23.62 16.13 15.87
C LYS A 2 23.21 15.29 14.67
N ARG A 3 22.29 14.36 14.89
CA ARG A 3 21.51 13.66 13.85
C ARG A 3 20.12 13.37 14.42
N SER A 4 19.37 14.43 14.71
CA SER A 4 17.93 14.37 14.99
C SER A 4 17.31 15.52 14.23
N GLY A 5 16.48 15.23 13.23
CA GLY A 5 15.85 16.26 12.40
C GLY A 5 15.51 15.83 10.97
N LYS A 6 16.08 14.73 10.44
CA LYS A 6 15.70 14.20 9.10
C LYS A 6 14.69 13.04 9.16
N SER A 7 14.62 12.28 10.26
CA SER A 7 13.62 11.20 10.40
C SER A 7 12.19 11.72 10.57
N ASP A 8 11.99 12.90 11.17
CA ASP A 8 10.66 13.48 11.36
C ASP A 8 10.04 14.06 10.09
N THR A 9 10.84 14.44 9.09
CA THR A 9 10.33 15.01 7.83
C THR A 9 9.91 13.94 6.82
N LEU A 10 10.39 12.70 6.97
CA LEU A 10 9.95 11.53 6.19
C LEU A 10 8.56 11.00 6.65
N ALA A 11 8.01 11.56 7.74
CA ALA A 11 6.62 11.40 8.14
C ALA A 11 5.67 12.32 7.34
N ALA A 12 6.06 12.73 6.12
CA ALA A 12 5.23 13.48 5.21
C ALA A 12 3.98 12.66 4.85
N LYS A 13 2.87 13.01 5.52
CA LYS A 13 1.48 12.59 5.25
C LYS A 13 1.27 11.09 5.01
N ARG A 14 1.70 10.23 5.94
CA ARG A 14 1.17 8.86 6.00
C ARG A 14 -0.33 8.94 6.29
N LEU A 15 -1.16 8.48 5.36
CA LEU A 15 -2.61 8.38 5.55
C LEU A 15 -2.89 7.52 6.80
N SER A 16 -3.75 8.00 7.69
CA SER A 16 -4.26 7.16 8.77
C SER A 16 -5.22 6.11 8.19
N LEU A 17 -5.42 4.98 8.87
CA LEU A 17 -6.41 3.99 8.43
C LEU A 17 -7.79 4.63 8.20
N ARG A 18 -8.16 5.59 9.05
CA ARG A 18 -9.40 6.35 8.91
C ARG A 18 -9.45 7.10 7.58
N ASP A 19 -8.44 7.90 7.30
CA ASP A 19 -8.41 8.74 6.09
C ASP A 19 -8.35 7.88 4.83
N PHE A 20 -7.58 6.79 4.88
CA PHE A 20 -7.51 5.82 3.80
C PHE A 20 -8.86 5.16 3.51
N VAL A 21 -9.57 4.71 4.55
CA VAL A 21 -10.91 4.12 4.39
C VAL A 21 -11.92 5.16 3.87
N ILE A 22 -11.85 6.43 4.32
CA ILE A 22 -12.71 7.50 3.77
C ILE A 22 -12.47 7.64 2.27
N GLN A 23 -11.22 7.82 1.87
CA GLN A 23 -10.84 8.01 0.47
C GLN A 23 -11.29 6.83 -0.40
N ARG A 24 -10.98 5.59 0.02
CA ARG A 24 -11.34 4.38 -0.75
C ARG A 24 -12.84 4.16 -0.85
N VAL A 25 -13.58 4.38 0.23
CA VAL A 25 -15.05 4.30 0.18
C VAL A 25 -15.61 5.35 -0.79
N ASP A 26 -15.07 6.57 -0.80
CA ASP A 26 -15.52 7.63 -1.70
C ASP A 26 -15.21 7.34 -3.17
N GLU A 27 -14.03 6.80 -3.47
CA GLU A 27 -13.63 6.35 -4.82
C GLU A 27 -14.48 5.17 -5.33
N LEU A 28 -14.98 4.33 -4.42
CA LEU A 28 -15.83 3.18 -4.76
C LEU A 28 -17.32 3.52 -4.88
N LYS A 29 -17.77 4.68 -4.39
CA LYS A 29 -19.19 5.09 -4.43
C LYS A 29 -19.91 4.86 -5.77
N PRO A 30 -19.30 5.06 -6.96
CA PRO A 30 -19.96 4.79 -8.23
C PRO A 30 -20.27 3.31 -8.49
N ARG A 31 -19.60 2.39 -7.80
CA ARG A 31 -19.66 0.93 -8.03
C ARG A 31 -20.15 0.13 -6.83
N LYS A 32 -19.86 0.57 -5.61
CA LYS A 32 -20.20 -0.12 -4.36
C LYS A 32 -20.70 0.87 -3.31
N SER A 33 -21.75 0.50 -2.58
CA SER A 33 -22.19 1.25 -1.39
C SER A 33 -21.42 0.83 -0.13
N GLN A 34 -21.53 1.61 0.95
CA GLN A 34 -20.98 1.19 2.25
C GLN A 34 -21.59 -0.12 2.76
N LYS A 35 -22.86 -0.39 2.42
CA LYS A 35 -23.54 -1.64 2.77
C LYS A 35 -22.93 -2.82 2.02
N ASP A 36 -22.60 -2.66 0.75
CA ASP A 36 -21.97 -3.71 -0.06
C ASP A 36 -20.55 -4.00 0.44
N ILE A 37 -19.76 -2.95 0.70
CA ILE A 37 -18.42 -3.08 1.27
C ILE A 37 -18.47 -3.81 2.62
N ALA A 38 -19.44 -3.47 3.47
CA ALA A 38 -19.63 -4.12 4.77
C ALA A 38 -19.97 -5.61 4.61
N ALA A 39 -20.88 -5.95 3.69
CA ALA A 39 -21.26 -7.33 3.42
C ALA A 39 -20.08 -8.15 2.87
N GLU A 40 -19.32 -7.61 1.91
CA GLU A 40 -18.12 -8.24 1.36
C GLU A 40 -17.01 -8.43 2.42
N ALA A 41 -16.88 -7.48 3.35
CA ALA A 41 -15.94 -7.56 4.48
C ALA A 41 -16.43 -8.50 5.61
N GLY A 42 -17.64 -9.06 5.49
CA GLY A 42 -18.23 -9.96 6.47
C GLY A 42 -18.72 -9.26 7.74
N TYR A 43 -19.08 -7.98 7.65
CA TYR A 43 -19.74 -7.23 8.71
C TYR A 43 -21.26 -7.34 8.61
N PRO A 44 -21.98 -7.45 9.74
CA PRO A 44 -23.44 -7.59 9.74
C PRO A 44 -24.16 -6.30 9.30
N SER A 45 -23.49 -5.15 9.38
CA SER A 45 -24.07 -3.86 8.99
C SER A 45 -23.00 -2.86 8.55
N GLN A 46 -23.42 -1.84 7.80
CA GLN A 46 -22.57 -0.73 7.36
C GLN A 46 -22.01 0.13 8.50
N ASN A 47 -22.55 0.01 9.71
CA ASN A 47 -22.12 0.79 10.87
C ASN A 47 -20.63 0.61 11.16
N MET A 48 -20.08 -0.59 10.92
CA MET A 48 -18.65 -0.82 11.10
C MET A 48 -17.82 0.04 10.15
N ILE A 49 -18.22 0.15 8.87
CA ILE A 49 -17.54 1.01 7.89
C ILE A 49 -17.62 2.47 8.33
N SER A 50 -18.78 2.91 8.84
CA SER A 50 -18.93 4.25 9.39
C SER A 50 -18.02 4.50 10.60
N GLN A 51 -17.90 3.54 11.52
CA GLN A 51 -17.02 3.63 12.69
C GLN A 51 -15.54 3.68 12.30
N LEU A 52 -15.13 2.92 11.28
CA LEU A 52 -13.77 2.99 10.72
C LEU A 52 -13.48 4.37 10.11
N LYS A 53 -14.44 4.95 9.37
CA LYS A 53 -14.34 6.32 8.81
C LYS A 53 -14.33 7.42 9.88
N LEU A 54 -14.91 7.16 11.05
CA LEU A 54 -14.86 8.07 12.19
C LEU A 54 -13.61 7.85 13.07
N GLY A 55 -12.91 6.73 12.89
CA GLY A 55 -11.80 6.32 13.76
C GLY A 55 -12.24 5.89 15.16
N THR A 56 -13.53 5.64 15.38
CA THR A 56 -14.10 5.23 16.67
C THR A 56 -13.99 3.73 16.92
N SER A 57 -13.55 2.96 15.91
CA SER A 57 -13.26 1.54 16.04
C SER A 57 -11.98 1.20 15.29
N LYS A 58 -11.25 0.21 15.82
CA LYS A 58 -10.03 -0.32 15.19
C LYS A 58 -10.40 -1.45 14.24
N LEU A 59 -9.65 -1.59 13.15
CA LEU A 59 -9.80 -2.70 12.22
C LEU A 59 -9.20 -3.96 12.84
N ALA A 60 -10.04 -4.96 13.12
CA ALA A 60 -9.58 -6.25 13.57
C ALA A 60 -8.64 -6.91 12.54
N ILE A 61 -7.47 -7.39 13.00
CA ILE A 61 -6.38 -7.86 12.13
C ILE A 61 -6.80 -9.07 11.28
N ASP A 62 -7.62 -9.96 11.84
CA ASP A 62 -8.22 -11.12 11.15
C ASP A 62 -9.15 -10.72 10.00
N ARG A 63 -9.68 -9.49 10.01
CA ARG A 63 -10.60 -8.97 8.99
C ARG A 63 -9.92 -8.22 7.87
N VAL A 64 -8.62 -7.95 7.98
CA VAL A 64 -7.86 -7.23 6.96
C VAL A 64 -7.99 -7.86 5.56
N PRO A 65 -7.89 -9.19 5.36
CA PRO A 65 -7.99 -9.77 4.02
C PRO A 65 -9.35 -9.54 3.36
N LEU A 66 -10.44 -9.66 4.13
CA LEU A 66 -11.80 -9.47 3.63
C LEU A 66 -12.09 -8.00 3.31
N LEU A 67 -11.66 -7.09 4.20
CA LEU A 67 -11.86 -5.66 3.98
C LEU A 67 -10.99 -5.14 2.82
N ALA A 68 -9.75 -5.64 2.68
CA ALA A 68 -8.87 -5.28 1.57
C ALA A 68 -9.50 -5.66 0.22
N LYS A 69 -10.05 -6.88 0.13
CA LYS A 69 -10.81 -7.33 -1.04
C LYS A 69 -12.03 -6.45 -1.30
N ALA A 70 -12.81 -6.13 -0.27
CA ALA A 70 -13.99 -5.29 -0.41
C ALA A 70 -13.66 -3.87 -0.92
N LEU A 71 -12.52 -3.33 -0.49
CA LEU A 71 -12.03 -2.00 -0.85
C LEU A 71 -11.19 -1.97 -2.14
N ASP A 72 -10.98 -3.10 -2.82
CA ASP A 72 -10.06 -3.24 -3.96
C ASP A 72 -8.65 -2.65 -3.66
N VAL A 73 -8.05 -3.02 -2.52
CA VAL A 73 -6.71 -2.55 -2.09
C VAL A 73 -5.78 -3.70 -1.71
N ASP A 74 -4.47 -3.41 -1.68
CA ASP A 74 -3.47 -4.36 -1.19
C ASP A 74 -3.68 -4.67 0.32
N PRO A 75 -3.84 -5.95 0.69
CA PRO A 75 -3.98 -6.35 2.09
C PRO A 75 -2.74 -6.05 2.94
N ALA A 76 -1.52 -6.07 2.37
CA ALA A 76 -0.31 -5.79 3.14
C ALA A 76 -0.25 -4.30 3.56
N TYR A 77 -0.60 -3.39 2.64
CA TYR A 77 -0.73 -1.98 2.97
C TYR A 77 -1.86 -1.72 3.99
N LEU A 78 -3.04 -2.33 3.81
CA LEU A 78 -4.13 -2.17 4.78
C LEU A 78 -3.75 -2.72 6.17
N LEU A 79 -3.02 -3.84 6.23
CA LEU A 79 -2.52 -4.43 7.47
C LEU A 79 -1.56 -3.49 8.20
N ARG A 80 -0.64 -2.86 7.47
CA ARG A 80 0.30 -1.85 7.99
C ARG A 80 -0.46 -0.69 8.64
N LEU A 81 -1.50 -0.18 7.97
CA LEU A 81 -2.35 0.88 8.54
C LEU A 81 -3.11 0.40 9.78
N ALA A 82 -3.58 -0.86 9.79
CA ALA A 82 -4.26 -1.45 10.94
C ALA A 82 -3.32 -1.55 12.15
N PHE A 83 -2.08 -2.01 11.98
CA PHE A 83 -1.08 -2.03 13.05
C PHE A 83 -0.82 -0.65 13.65
N GLY A 84 -0.89 0.41 12.83
CA GLY A 84 -0.91 1.82 13.27
C GLY A 84 -1.92 2.14 14.36
N GLN A 85 -3.00 1.37 14.48
CA GLN A 85 -4.04 1.57 15.49
C GLN A 85 -3.76 0.82 16.80
N TYR A 86 -2.89 -0.21 16.78
CA TYR A 86 -2.66 -1.10 17.93
C TYR A 86 -1.30 -0.91 18.58
N TYR A 87 -0.29 -0.50 17.81
CA TYR A 87 1.09 -0.49 18.25
C TYR A 87 1.73 0.88 18.14
N THR A 88 2.85 1.06 18.84
CA THR A 88 3.66 2.29 18.77
C THR A 88 4.43 2.37 17.46
N GLY A 89 4.91 3.57 17.11
CA GLY A 89 5.74 3.79 15.92
C GLY A 89 6.96 2.86 15.86
N GLU A 90 7.66 2.67 16.99
CA GLU A 90 8.82 1.78 17.10
C GLU A 90 8.48 0.32 16.78
N THR A 91 7.34 -0.18 17.26
CA THR A 91 6.90 -1.55 16.96
C THR A 91 6.58 -1.71 15.47
N ILE A 92 5.95 -0.70 14.86
CA ILE A 92 5.61 -0.72 13.44
C ILE A 92 6.88 -0.65 12.57
N GLU A 93 7.86 0.16 12.96
CA GLU A 93 9.15 0.22 12.28
C GLU A 93 9.92 -1.11 12.37
N PHE A 94 9.89 -1.76 13.54
CA PHE A 94 10.47 -3.10 13.69
C PHE A 94 9.74 -4.13 12.82
N LEU A 95 8.40 -4.13 12.81
CA LEU A 95 7.63 -5.03 11.95
C LEU A 95 7.95 -4.78 10.47
N ASP A 96 8.01 -3.51 10.04
CA ASP A 96 8.44 -3.14 8.70
C ASP A 96 9.83 -3.70 8.38
N GLN A 97 10.80 -3.58 9.29
CA GLN A 97 12.14 -4.13 9.10
C GLN A 97 12.15 -5.66 9.02
N VAL A 98 11.31 -6.36 9.79
CA VAL A 98 11.19 -7.82 9.73
C VAL A 98 10.57 -8.26 8.40
N TYR A 99 9.53 -7.57 7.94
CA TYR A 99 8.84 -7.89 6.68
C TYR A 99 9.64 -7.45 5.43
N THR A 100 10.41 -6.35 5.52
CA THR A 100 11.23 -5.80 4.42
C THR A 100 12.72 -6.09 4.57
N GLY A 101 13.13 -6.90 5.55
CA GLY A 101 14.54 -7.18 5.85
C GLY A 101 15.31 -7.89 4.74
N GLN A 102 14.61 -8.30 3.67
CA GLN A 102 15.20 -8.85 2.46
C GLN A 102 15.54 -7.79 1.41
N THR A 103 15.16 -6.52 1.61
CA THR A 103 15.46 -5.43 0.68
C THR A 103 16.58 -4.54 1.19
N THR A 104 17.48 -4.19 0.28
CA THR A 104 18.56 -3.22 0.49
C THR A 104 18.02 -1.80 0.66
N ASP A 105 18.83 -0.88 1.16
CA ASP A 105 18.44 0.54 1.31
C ASP A 105 18.02 1.18 -0.03
N ASN A 106 18.70 0.83 -1.13
CA ASN A 106 18.38 1.35 -2.47
C ASN A 106 17.01 0.84 -2.97
N GLU A 107 16.72 -0.46 -2.79
CA GLU A 107 15.42 -1.02 -3.15
C GLU A 107 14.30 -0.40 -2.32
N ARG A 108 14.57 -0.12 -1.04
CA ARG A 108 13.63 0.57 -0.16
C ARG A 108 13.33 1.98 -0.62
N GLU A 109 14.33 2.72 -1.08
CA GLU A 109 14.13 4.06 -1.65
C GLU A 109 13.21 4.02 -2.89
N ILE A 110 13.45 3.08 -3.80
CA ILE A 110 12.61 2.88 -4.99
C ILE A 110 11.17 2.52 -4.59
N LEU A 111 10.99 1.58 -3.67
CA LEU A 111 9.66 1.17 -3.20
C LEU A 111 8.90 2.31 -2.52
N ASN A 112 9.58 3.12 -1.70
CA ASN A 112 8.98 4.28 -1.06
C ASN A 112 8.55 5.33 -2.09
N PHE A 113 9.39 5.59 -3.10
CA PHE A 113 9.04 6.49 -4.19
C PHE A 113 7.82 5.99 -4.98
N ILE A 114 7.77 4.70 -5.32
CA ILE A 114 6.61 4.10 -5.99
C ILE A 114 5.34 4.28 -5.15
N ARG A 115 5.41 4.07 -3.84
CA ARG A 115 4.27 4.30 -2.93
C ARG A 115 3.83 5.76 -2.92
N GLU A 116 4.77 6.69 -2.86
CA GLU A 116 4.47 8.12 -2.91
C GLU A 116 3.76 8.51 -4.22
N VAL A 117 4.34 8.19 -5.37
CA VAL A 117 3.76 8.57 -6.69
C VAL A 117 2.46 7.84 -6.99
N SER A 118 2.30 6.61 -6.47
CA SER A 118 1.06 5.86 -6.59
C SER A 118 0.01 6.31 -5.58
N GLY A 119 0.35 7.09 -4.55
CA GLY A 119 -0.58 7.42 -3.45
C GLY A 119 -0.99 6.16 -2.68
N ASP A 120 -0.02 5.32 -2.36
CA ASP A 120 -0.17 4.03 -1.66
C ASP A 120 -1.12 3.03 -2.36
N ARG A 121 -1.26 3.15 -3.67
CA ARG A 121 -1.96 2.16 -4.49
C ARG A 121 -1.03 1.00 -4.83
N ASP A 122 -1.61 -0.10 -5.31
CA ASP A 122 -0.90 -1.25 -5.87
C ASP A 122 -1.00 -1.27 -7.40
N PRO A 123 -0.27 -0.38 -8.12
CA PRO A 123 -0.32 -0.33 -9.57
C PRO A 123 0.34 -1.58 -10.17
N LYS A 124 -0.36 -2.24 -11.09
CA LYS A 124 0.22 -3.37 -11.83
C LYS A 124 1.32 -2.89 -12.77
N LEU A 125 2.44 -3.62 -12.75
CA LEU A 125 3.55 -3.39 -13.67
C LEU A 125 3.18 -3.86 -15.09
N ASN A 126 2.83 -2.91 -15.96
CA ASN A 126 2.54 -3.16 -17.38
C ASN A 126 3.81 -2.99 -18.24
N GLU A 127 3.76 -3.42 -19.51
CA GLU A 127 4.91 -3.37 -20.41
C GLU A 127 5.48 -1.95 -20.61
N GLY A 128 4.62 -0.92 -20.64
CA GLY A 128 5.07 0.48 -20.71
C GLY A 128 5.86 0.90 -19.48
N SER A 129 5.36 0.59 -18.28
CA SER A 129 6.06 0.84 -17.02
C SER A 129 7.37 0.05 -16.93
N LYS A 130 7.40 -1.20 -17.43
CA LYS A 130 8.64 -2.00 -17.48
C LYS A 130 9.69 -1.36 -18.39
N ALA A 131 9.30 -0.86 -19.57
CA ALA A 131 10.21 -0.20 -20.50
C ALA A 131 10.86 1.04 -19.86
N LEU A 132 10.05 1.90 -19.23
CA LEU A 132 10.54 3.10 -18.55
C LEU A 132 11.47 2.77 -17.37
N LEU A 133 11.17 1.72 -16.60
CA LEU A 133 12.05 1.30 -15.51
C LEU A 133 13.37 0.73 -16.02
N ARG A 134 13.35 -0.05 -17.11
CA ARG A 134 14.58 -0.56 -17.76
C ARG A 134 15.48 0.60 -18.21
N GLU A 135 14.90 1.60 -18.87
CA GLU A 135 15.60 2.83 -19.26
C GLU A 135 16.17 3.57 -18.03
N ALA A 136 15.36 3.77 -17.00
CA ALA A 136 15.77 4.47 -15.77
C ALA A 136 16.92 3.78 -15.02
N PHE A 137 16.98 2.44 -15.06
CA PHE A 137 18.06 1.66 -14.46
C PHE A 137 19.23 1.40 -15.40
N GLY A 138 19.23 1.95 -16.62
CA GLY A 138 20.30 1.77 -17.60
C GLY A 138 20.41 0.33 -18.14
N VAL A 139 19.37 -0.49 -17.94
CA VAL A 139 19.28 -1.82 -18.53
C VAL A 139 18.68 -1.63 -19.91
N ALA A 140 19.53 -1.49 -20.93
CA ALA A 140 19.09 -1.45 -22.32
C ALA A 140 18.13 -2.63 -22.58
N SER A 141 17.06 -2.40 -23.34
CA SER A 141 16.11 -3.42 -23.77
C SER A 141 16.81 -4.49 -24.60
N ALA A 142 17.45 -5.45 -23.94
CA ALA A 142 17.82 -6.71 -24.53
C ALA A 142 16.51 -7.47 -24.74
N ASP A 143 16.01 -7.44 -25.98
CA ASP A 143 15.39 -8.58 -26.66
C ASP A 143 14.80 -8.14 -28.01
N GLU A 144 15.67 -7.93 -29.00
CA GLU A 144 15.37 -8.15 -30.42
C GLU A 144 16.67 -8.60 -31.13
N ASP A 145 17.25 -9.75 -30.74
CA ASP A 145 18.26 -10.40 -31.60
C ASP A 145 18.43 -11.90 -31.30
N THR A 146 17.31 -12.65 -31.30
CA THR A 146 17.36 -14.12 -31.33
C THR A 146 16.39 -14.66 -32.36
N THR A 147 16.55 -14.26 -33.63
CA THR A 147 16.00 -15.02 -34.76
C THR A 147 16.79 -14.78 -36.06
N ALA A 148 18.10 -14.99 -36.06
CA ALA A 148 18.85 -15.11 -37.32
C ALA A 148 20.23 -15.77 -37.13
N GLN A 149 20.27 -17.06 -36.82
CA GLN A 149 21.40 -17.92 -37.20
C GLN A 149 21.02 -19.40 -37.12
N SER A 150 20.20 -19.79 -38.10
CA SER A 150 20.24 -21.13 -38.69
C SER A 150 20.62 -20.93 -40.16
N ALA A 151 21.89 -21.18 -40.46
CA ALA A 151 22.43 -21.33 -41.81
C ALA A 151 23.53 -22.40 -41.73
#